data_AF-G4Q2L2-F1
#
_entry.id   AF-G4Q2L2-F1
#
_cell.length_a   1.000
_cell.length_b   1.000
_cell.length_c   1.000
_cell.angle_alpha   90.00
_cell.angle_beta   90.00
_cell.angle_gamma   90.00
#
_symmetry.space_group_name_H-M   'P 1'
#
loop_
_entity.id
_entity.type
_entity.pdbx_description
1 polymer ?
#
loop_
_entity_poly.entity_id
_entity_poly.type
_entity_poly.pdbx_seq_one_letter_code
_entity_poly.pdbx_strand_id
1 'polypeptide(L)'
;MDFFAEGHAGFFQPPVLAGIGPKYGKTTAQVILRWLFQSRIVDIPRLVHAERIYQNFRTNDFMLFNKDMAEITGGPILILDVHSLKEIYRPTRSNLSNKEANEMEYTKLGTTDIEVSKLCVGCMSFGKAGTMHDWTLDKQQSEAVIRHALDLGINFFDTANGYSAGTSEEYLGRAIKHNIARNKVVIASKVYFNEGRLSRKAIMREIEGSLKRLGTDYLDLYIIHRFDYETPIEETMEALHELVRAGKVRALGASAMYGYQFYHMQMAAKEHGWTPFSVMENHYNLIYREDERELIPICKQMNVSLMPYSPLASGHLTRAKWSSGSLRGRTDKVAAGKYDRMKEQDVKIIKRVQELSERHHYTMAQIALAWQWAKGVSSPIIGATKAHYLDDASAALKVKLSPQEIDYLEENYVPHPIVGAVDRNPKPGVMLLDVKHSLC
;
A
#
# COMPACT_ATOMS: atom_id res chain seq x y z
N MET A 1 20.81 17.24 11.46
CA MET A 1 19.65 17.90 12.10
C MET A 1 19.59 19.29 11.50
N ASP A 2 18.89 19.46 10.39
CA ASP A 2 18.77 20.77 9.72
C ASP A 2 17.34 20.90 9.17
N PHE A 3 16.42 21.36 10.01
CA PHE A 3 15.16 21.94 9.56
C PHE A 3 15.39 23.44 9.42
N PHE A 4 15.89 23.89 8.26
CA PHE A 4 16.02 25.30 7.95
C PHE A 4 14.91 25.74 7.01
N ALA A 5 13.94 26.49 7.52
CA ALA A 5 13.13 27.38 6.70
C ALA A 5 14.00 28.61 6.37
N GLU A 6 14.68 28.60 5.22
CA GLU A 6 15.34 29.80 4.73
C GLU A 6 14.27 30.87 4.44
N GLY A 7 14.51 32.08 4.94
CA GLY A 7 13.61 33.23 4.89
C GLY A 7 13.36 33.76 3.47
N HIS A 8 12.82 32.94 2.59
CA HIS A 8 12.13 33.38 1.39
C HIS A 8 10.71 33.79 1.78
N ALA A 9 10.35 35.03 1.46
CA ALA A 9 9.11 35.72 1.83
C ALA A 9 7.81 35.12 1.24
N GLY A 10 7.77 33.83 0.92
CA GLY A 10 6.65 33.15 0.27
C GLY A 10 6.23 31.81 0.87
N PHE A 11 6.83 31.36 1.98
CA PHE A 11 6.55 30.02 2.54
C PHE A 11 5.20 29.86 3.23
N PHE A 12 4.63 30.95 3.69
CA PHE A 12 3.29 30.98 4.24
C PHE A 12 2.46 31.86 3.31
N GLN A 13 1.27 31.39 2.92
CA GLN A 13 0.32 32.16 2.10
C GLN A 13 0.32 33.63 2.54
N PRO A 14 0.87 34.57 1.73
CA PRO A 14 0.99 35.97 2.11
C PRO A 14 -0.32 36.59 2.62
N PRO A 15 -1.52 36.25 2.10
CA PRO A 15 -2.76 36.90 2.55
C PRO A 15 -3.13 36.65 4.02
N VAL A 16 -2.96 35.42 4.51
CA VAL A 16 -3.41 35.03 5.87
C VAL A 16 -2.48 35.62 6.91
N LEU A 17 -1.17 35.40 6.76
CA LEU A 17 -0.21 35.91 7.74
C LEU A 17 0.00 37.42 7.68
N ALA A 18 -0.09 38.04 6.50
CA ALA A 18 -0.03 39.51 6.39
C ALA A 18 -1.26 40.18 7.02
N GLY A 19 -2.40 39.50 7.09
CA GLY A 19 -3.61 40.01 7.76
C GLY A 19 -3.55 39.93 9.29
N ILE A 20 -2.75 39.02 9.86
CA ILE A 20 -2.67 38.81 11.31
C ILE A 20 -1.67 39.77 11.97
N GLY A 21 -0.49 39.97 11.37
CA GLY A 21 0.55 40.84 11.92
C GLY A 21 0.08 42.24 12.34
N PRO A 22 -0.65 42.98 11.48
CA PRO A 22 -1.19 44.29 11.80
C PRO A 22 -2.12 44.31 13.03
N LYS A 23 -2.86 43.22 13.32
CA LYS A 23 -3.74 43.13 14.50
C LYS A 23 -2.98 43.26 15.82
N TYR A 24 -1.69 42.93 15.81
CA TYR A 24 -0.81 42.91 16.99
C TYR A 24 0.34 43.93 16.92
N GLY A 25 0.43 44.71 15.83
CA GLY A 25 1.59 45.55 15.58
C GLY A 25 2.88 44.75 15.39
N LYS A 26 2.79 43.53 14.84
CA LYS A 26 3.89 42.58 14.70
C LYS A 26 4.17 42.26 13.24
N THR A 27 5.41 41.90 12.94
CA THR A 27 5.80 41.39 11.62
C THR A 27 5.28 39.96 11.43
N THR A 28 5.17 39.53 10.17
CA THR A 28 4.85 38.14 9.83
C THR A 28 5.79 37.13 10.51
N ALA A 29 7.09 37.45 10.57
CA ALA A 29 8.07 36.62 11.26
C ALA A 29 7.78 36.49 12.77
N GLN A 30 7.42 37.60 13.44
CA GLN A 30 7.05 37.57 14.85
C GLN A 30 5.76 36.78 15.09
N VAL A 31 4.78 36.85 14.19
CA VAL A 31 3.54 36.04 14.25
C VAL A 31 3.85 34.55 14.13
N ILE A 32 4.74 34.15 13.20
CA ILE A 32 5.15 32.75 13.03
C ILE A 32 5.88 32.24 14.27
N LEU A 33 6.87 33.00 14.76
CA LEU A 33 7.60 32.67 15.98
C LEU A 33 6.66 32.49 17.17
N ARG A 34 5.69 33.42 17.31
CA ARG A 34 4.72 33.34 18.39
C ARG A 34 3.77 32.14 18.26
N TRP A 35 3.34 31.83 17.05
CA TRP A 35 2.55 30.63 16.77
C TRP A 35 3.32 29.34 17.11
N LEU A 36 4.60 29.24 16.74
CA LEU A 36 5.46 28.10 17.09
C LEU A 36 5.56 27.94 18.62
N PHE A 37 5.85 29.03 19.34
CA PHE A 37 5.92 29.01 20.80
C PHE A 37 4.59 28.60 21.46
N GLN A 38 3.46 29.15 21.02
CA GLN A 38 2.13 28.79 21.54
C GLN A 38 1.72 27.35 21.15
N SER A 39 2.30 26.80 20.08
CA SER A 39 2.15 25.40 19.66
C SER A 39 3.15 24.45 20.35
N ARG A 40 3.90 24.93 21.34
CA ARG A 40 4.94 24.18 22.08
C ARG A 40 6.08 23.65 21.19
N ILE A 41 6.34 24.30 20.07
CA ILE A 41 7.46 24.02 19.19
C ILE A 41 8.61 24.98 19.55
N VAL A 42 9.78 24.43 19.82
CA VAL A 42 11.01 25.23 20.05
C VAL A 42 11.62 25.55 18.70
N ASP A 43 11.69 26.84 18.37
CA ASP A 43 12.37 27.32 17.17
C ASP A 43 13.85 27.64 17.47
N ILE A 44 14.73 27.41 16.50
CA ILE A 44 16.15 27.83 16.54
C ILE A 44 16.35 28.83 15.39
N PRO A 45 16.00 30.11 15.60
CA PRO A 45 16.07 31.08 14.52
C PRO A 45 17.54 31.36 14.16
N ARG A 46 17.88 31.24 12.87
CA ARG A 46 19.19 31.69 12.37
C ARG A 46 19.23 33.21 12.38
N LEU A 47 19.91 33.77 13.37
CA LEU A 47 19.98 35.23 13.54
C LEU A 47 21.42 35.71 13.36
N VAL A 48 21.71 36.24 12.17
CA VAL A 48 23.04 36.79 11.82
C VAL A 48 23.09 38.32 11.86
N HIS A 49 21.97 38.99 12.18
CA HIS A 49 21.86 40.44 12.27
C HIS A 49 21.30 40.88 13.63
N ALA A 50 22.03 41.73 14.35
CA ALA A 50 21.69 42.19 15.69
C ALA A 50 20.29 42.82 15.80
N GLU A 51 19.88 43.59 14.80
CA GLU A 51 18.55 44.22 14.75
C GLU A 51 17.42 43.19 14.68
N ARG A 52 17.61 42.10 13.91
CA ARG A 52 16.63 41.01 13.82
C ARG A 52 16.56 40.18 15.09
N ILE A 53 17.68 40.04 15.81
CA ILE A 53 17.70 39.42 17.14
C ILE A 53 16.78 40.20 18.09
N TYR A 54 16.99 41.51 18.17
CA TYR A 54 16.22 42.36 19.09
C TYR A 54 14.72 42.38 18.76
N GLN A 55 14.37 42.42 17.47
CA GLN A 55 12.97 42.37 17.03
C GLN A 55 12.30 41.04 17.36
N ASN A 56 13.00 39.90 17.24
CA ASN A 56 12.42 38.58 17.51
C ASN A 56 12.31 38.25 19.00
N PHE A 57 13.09 38.88 19.89
CA PHE A 57 12.90 38.78 21.34
C PHE A 57 11.56 39.37 21.81
N ARG A 58 10.99 40.33 21.06
CA ARG A 58 9.67 40.92 21.32
C ARG A 58 8.52 40.06 20.79
N THR A 59 8.65 38.74 20.92
CA THR A 59 7.59 37.76 20.62
C THR A 59 6.89 37.26 21.89
N ASN A 60 7.45 37.56 23.07
CA ASN A 60 6.83 37.22 24.35
C ASN A 60 5.83 38.26 24.88
N ASP A 61 5.73 39.43 24.24
CA ASP A 61 4.90 40.56 24.66
C ASP A 61 3.49 40.54 24.04
N PHE A 62 3.14 39.52 23.26
CA PHE A 62 1.80 39.33 22.70
C PHE A 62 1.40 37.85 22.70
N MET A 63 0.09 37.60 22.60
CA MET A 63 -0.47 36.26 22.37
C MET A 63 -1.41 36.29 21.18
N LEU A 64 -1.30 35.30 20.30
CA LEU A 64 -2.29 35.03 19.26
C LEU A 64 -3.55 34.47 19.92
N PHE A 65 -4.72 34.95 19.48
CA PHE A 65 -5.99 34.39 19.91
C PHE A 65 -6.22 33.01 19.27
N ASN A 66 -7.06 32.17 19.90
CA ASN A 66 -7.38 30.83 19.40
C ASN A 66 -7.87 30.84 17.94
N LYS A 67 -8.59 31.90 17.52
CA LYS A 67 -9.04 32.08 16.14
C LYS A 67 -7.87 32.26 15.18
N ASP A 68 -6.91 33.12 15.50
CA ASP A 68 -5.72 33.36 14.67
C ASP A 68 -4.79 32.13 14.67
N MET A 69 -4.67 31.43 15.80
CA MET A 69 -3.96 30.14 15.89
C MET A 69 -4.57 29.09 14.94
N ALA A 70 -5.90 28.98 14.91
CA ALA A 70 -6.62 28.05 14.04
C ALA A 70 -6.52 28.45 12.55
N GLU A 71 -6.53 29.74 12.26
CA GLU A 71 -6.40 30.28 10.90
C GLU A 71 -5.02 30.00 10.28
N ILE A 72 -3.96 30.06 11.09
CA ILE A 72 -2.60 29.65 10.68
C ILE A 72 -2.52 28.14 10.44
N THR A 73 -3.18 27.34 11.29
CA THR A 73 -3.12 25.88 11.24
C THR A 73 -3.98 25.28 10.11
N GLY A 74 -5.01 26.00 9.66
CA GLY A 74 -5.92 25.58 8.61
C GLY A 74 -5.42 25.79 7.17
N GLY A 75 -4.24 26.37 6.97
CA GLY A 75 -3.63 26.57 5.64
C GLY A 75 -2.83 25.36 5.15
N PRO A 76 -2.59 25.21 3.83
CA PRO A 76 -1.75 24.14 3.31
C PRO A 76 -0.29 24.30 3.76
N ILE A 77 0.18 23.36 4.59
CA ILE A 77 1.59 23.29 5.04
C ILE A 77 2.37 22.45 4.02
N LEU A 78 3.29 23.09 3.29
CA LEU A 78 4.25 22.43 2.40
C LEU A 78 5.44 21.91 3.22
N ILE A 79 5.62 20.59 3.25
CA ILE A 79 6.84 19.93 3.74
C ILE A 79 7.88 20.04 2.61
N LEU A 80 9.03 20.66 2.89
CA LEU A 80 10.17 20.68 1.97
C LEU A 80 10.94 19.36 2.06
N ASP A 81 11.02 18.70 0.91
CA ASP A 81 11.84 17.53 0.67
C ASP A 81 13.30 17.94 0.48
N VAL A 82 14.18 17.38 1.30
CA VAL A 82 15.62 17.39 1.10
C VAL A 82 15.94 15.95 0.76
N HIS A 83 16.41 15.66 -0.45
CA HIS A 83 17.51 14.73 -0.77
C HIS A 83 17.54 14.44 -2.28
N SER A 84 18.45 15.11 -2.98
CA SER A 84 18.99 14.68 -4.26
C SER A 84 20.26 13.87 -4.02
N LEU A 85 20.15 12.55 -3.96
CA LEU A 85 21.29 11.65 -4.12
C LEU A 85 20.98 10.62 -5.21
N LYS A 86 21.55 10.91 -6.39
CA LYS A 86 21.66 9.99 -7.52
C LYS A 86 22.76 8.98 -7.20
N GLU A 87 22.46 7.69 -7.29
CA GLU A 87 23.49 6.70 -7.60
C GLU A 87 23.05 5.76 -8.72
N ILE A 88 24.08 5.34 -9.44
CA ILE A 88 24.10 4.80 -10.80
C ILE A 88 23.90 3.28 -10.73
N TYR A 89 22.97 2.75 -11.53
CA TYR A 89 22.98 1.33 -11.90
C TYR A 89 22.61 1.16 -13.37
N ARG A 90 23.51 0.57 -14.16
CA ARG A 90 23.27 0.11 -15.54
C ARG A 90 23.22 -1.42 -15.53
N PRO A 91 22.33 -2.02 -16.33
CA PRO A 91 22.70 -3.20 -17.08
C PRO A 91 22.50 -3.03 -18.59
N THR A 92 23.33 -3.78 -19.32
CA THR A 92 23.51 -3.84 -20.76
C THR A 92 22.31 -4.44 -21.50
N ARG A 93 22.07 -3.93 -22.72
CA ARG A 93 21.11 -4.48 -23.68
C ARG A 93 21.67 -5.77 -24.33
N SER A 94 20.79 -6.72 -24.60
CA SER A 94 20.92 -7.60 -25.76
C SER A 94 19.55 -7.71 -26.45
N ASN A 95 19.57 -7.69 -27.79
CA ASN A 95 18.43 -7.90 -28.67
C ASN A 95 18.50 -9.35 -29.20
N LEU A 96 17.37 -10.05 -29.31
CA LEU A 96 16.72 -10.46 -30.58
C LEU A 96 15.76 -11.66 -30.41
N SER A 97 14.53 -11.41 -30.90
CA SER A 97 13.60 -12.27 -31.67
C SER A 97 13.06 -13.64 -31.19
N ASN A 98 11.72 -13.65 -31.20
CA ASN A 98 10.80 -14.64 -31.77
C ASN A 98 10.32 -15.88 -30.98
N LYS A 99 9.04 -15.74 -30.55
CA LYS A 99 7.97 -16.75 -30.57
C LYS A 99 8.12 -17.96 -29.63
N GLU A 100 8.18 -17.68 -28.34
CA GLU A 100 8.03 -18.69 -27.28
C GLU A 100 6.89 -18.28 -26.34
N ALA A 101 6.15 -19.28 -25.85
CA ALA A 101 5.10 -19.10 -24.85
C ALA A 101 5.61 -18.22 -23.68
N ASN A 102 4.78 -17.34 -23.13
CA ASN A 102 5.16 -16.53 -21.97
C ASN A 102 5.51 -17.48 -20.81
N GLU A 103 6.79 -17.75 -20.59
CA GLU A 103 7.22 -18.49 -19.41
C GLU A 103 7.08 -17.57 -18.18
N MET A 104 6.40 -18.06 -17.15
CA MET A 104 6.24 -17.34 -15.89
C MET A 104 7.60 -17.14 -15.24
N GLU A 105 7.86 -15.93 -14.74
CA GLU A 105 9.03 -15.66 -13.90
C GLU A 105 8.70 -15.91 -12.43
N TYR A 106 9.69 -16.37 -11.66
CA TYR A 106 9.53 -16.68 -10.22
C TYR A 106 10.52 -15.86 -9.36
N THR A 107 10.21 -15.73 -8.08
CA THR A 107 11.06 -15.07 -7.07
C THR A 107 10.83 -15.69 -5.69
N LYS A 108 11.81 -15.55 -4.79
CA LYS A 108 11.64 -15.95 -3.39
C LYS A 108 10.93 -14.87 -2.58
N LEU A 109 10.19 -15.29 -1.55
CA LEU A 109 9.57 -14.40 -0.57
C LEU A 109 10.53 -14.11 0.59
N GLY A 110 11.00 -12.87 0.69
CA GLY A 110 11.93 -12.42 1.72
C GLY A 110 13.19 -13.29 1.77
N THR A 111 13.51 -13.80 2.96
CA THR A 111 14.64 -14.72 3.19
C THR A 111 14.22 -16.19 3.25
N THR A 112 12.99 -16.52 2.86
CA THR A 112 12.45 -17.90 2.92
C THR A 112 12.90 -18.76 1.74
N ASP A 113 12.57 -20.05 1.81
CA ASP A 113 12.71 -20.99 0.69
C ASP A 113 11.48 -21.03 -0.23
N ILE A 114 10.45 -20.21 0.03
CA ILE A 114 9.20 -20.19 -0.72
C ILE A 114 9.40 -19.42 -2.01
N GLU A 115 9.28 -20.13 -3.13
CA GLU A 115 9.33 -19.57 -4.48
C GLU A 115 7.90 -19.34 -5.02
N VAL A 116 7.64 -18.10 -5.43
CA VAL A 116 6.35 -17.65 -5.97
C VAL A 116 6.50 -17.11 -7.37
N SER A 117 5.46 -17.24 -8.18
CA SER A 117 5.35 -16.51 -9.44
C SER A 117 5.42 -15.00 -9.18
N LYS A 118 6.02 -14.25 -10.11
CA LYS A 118 6.09 -12.78 -10.09
C LYS A 118 4.73 -12.10 -10.21
N LEU A 119 3.64 -12.87 -10.30
CA LEU A 119 2.26 -12.43 -10.19
C LEU A 119 1.55 -13.27 -9.13
N CYS A 120 0.71 -12.63 -8.34
CA CYS A 120 -0.16 -13.27 -7.36
C CYS A 120 -1.61 -13.07 -7.79
N VAL A 121 -2.45 -14.12 -7.71
CA VAL A 121 -3.90 -13.96 -7.95
C VAL A 121 -4.61 -13.59 -6.65
N GLY A 122 -5.23 -12.42 -6.65
CA GLY A 122 -6.08 -11.97 -5.54
C GLY A 122 -7.48 -12.57 -5.60
N CYS A 123 -7.85 -13.33 -4.58
CA CYS A 123 -9.11 -14.06 -4.49
C CYS A 123 -10.26 -13.26 -3.86
N MET A 124 -10.08 -11.97 -3.56
CA MET A 124 -11.16 -11.09 -3.07
C MET A 124 -12.35 -11.04 -4.04
N SER A 125 -12.10 -11.29 -5.32
CA SER A 125 -13.13 -11.35 -6.35
C SER A 125 -13.90 -12.69 -6.39
N PHE A 126 -13.58 -13.65 -5.52
CA PHE A 126 -14.23 -14.96 -5.49
C PHE A 126 -15.17 -15.07 -4.28
N GLY A 127 -16.29 -15.77 -4.47
CA GLY A 127 -17.23 -16.05 -3.40
C GLY A 127 -18.67 -15.69 -3.74
N LYS A 128 -19.56 -15.88 -2.78
CA LYS A 128 -21.00 -15.63 -2.97
C LYS A 128 -21.28 -14.14 -3.20
N ALA A 129 -21.75 -13.80 -4.41
CA ALA A 129 -22.14 -12.44 -4.78
C ALA A 129 -23.12 -11.81 -3.78
N GLY A 130 -22.93 -10.51 -3.51
CA GLY A 130 -23.75 -9.75 -2.57
C GLY A 130 -23.40 -9.94 -1.09
N THR A 131 -22.42 -10.81 -0.76
CA THR A 131 -21.95 -10.96 0.63
C THR A 131 -20.96 -9.85 1.01
N MET A 132 -20.04 -9.54 0.11
CA MET A 132 -19.04 -8.47 0.29
C MET A 132 -19.08 -7.49 -0.88
N HIS A 133 -19.06 -8.01 -2.11
CA HIS A 133 -19.20 -7.22 -3.32
C HIS A 133 -20.20 -7.87 -4.29
N ASP A 134 -20.90 -7.05 -5.07
CA ASP A 134 -21.85 -7.53 -6.08
C ASP A 134 -21.15 -8.13 -7.32
N TRP A 135 -19.87 -7.82 -7.50
CA TRP A 135 -19.07 -8.22 -8.66
C TRP A 135 -18.21 -9.47 -8.42
N THR A 136 -18.41 -10.20 -7.32
CA THR A 136 -17.68 -11.45 -7.08
C THR A 136 -18.13 -12.55 -8.03
N LEU A 137 -17.19 -13.45 -8.33
CA LEU A 137 -17.38 -14.63 -9.16
C LEU A 137 -17.89 -15.79 -8.33
N ASP A 138 -18.85 -16.52 -8.89
CA ASP A 138 -19.32 -17.76 -8.30
C ASP A 138 -18.25 -18.86 -8.35
N LYS A 139 -18.63 -20.05 -7.88
CA LYS A 139 -17.74 -21.21 -7.76
C LYS A 139 -17.15 -21.64 -9.11
N GLN A 140 -17.96 -21.74 -10.14
CA GLN A 140 -17.56 -22.19 -11.48
C GLN A 140 -16.68 -21.15 -12.17
N GLN A 141 -17.06 -19.88 -12.05
CA GLN A 141 -16.31 -18.76 -12.61
C GLN A 141 -14.95 -18.59 -11.92
N SER A 142 -14.90 -18.72 -10.59
CA SER A 142 -13.65 -18.67 -9.83
C SER A 142 -12.70 -19.80 -10.23
N GLU A 143 -13.22 -21.03 -10.35
CA GLU A 143 -12.44 -22.20 -10.77
C GLU A 143 -11.89 -22.04 -12.19
N ALA A 144 -12.67 -21.43 -13.11
CA ALA A 144 -12.18 -21.13 -14.46
C ALA A 144 -11.02 -20.13 -14.47
N VAL A 145 -11.08 -19.07 -13.64
CA VAL A 145 -9.98 -18.09 -13.52
C VAL A 145 -8.74 -18.74 -12.88
N ILE A 146 -8.92 -19.55 -11.83
CA ILE A 146 -7.82 -20.24 -11.15
C ILE A 146 -7.13 -21.22 -12.09
N ARG A 147 -7.89 -22.03 -12.85
CA ARG A 147 -7.32 -22.94 -13.83
C ARG A 147 -6.51 -22.19 -14.89
N HIS A 148 -7.04 -21.08 -15.41
CA HIS A 148 -6.31 -20.25 -16.37
C HIS A 148 -5.02 -19.67 -15.78
N ALA A 149 -5.03 -19.26 -14.51
CA ALA A 149 -3.83 -18.81 -13.81
C ALA A 149 -2.76 -19.93 -13.73
N LEU A 150 -3.19 -21.16 -13.42
CA LEU A 150 -2.31 -22.33 -13.39
C LEU A 150 -1.76 -22.66 -14.79
N ASP A 151 -2.57 -22.56 -15.84
CA ASP A 151 -2.14 -22.75 -17.23
C ASP A 151 -1.07 -21.71 -17.65
N LEU A 152 -1.10 -20.50 -17.07
CA LEU A 152 -0.08 -19.46 -17.23
C LEU A 152 1.14 -19.64 -16.32
N GLY A 153 1.19 -20.69 -15.50
CA GLY A 153 2.28 -20.96 -14.55
C GLY A 153 2.22 -20.16 -13.25
N ILE A 154 1.14 -19.41 -12.99
CA ILE A 154 0.97 -18.68 -11.74
C ILE A 154 0.71 -19.68 -10.61
N ASN A 155 1.57 -19.68 -9.60
CA ASN A 155 1.48 -20.62 -8.46
C ASN A 155 1.02 -19.95 -7.16
N PHE A 156 0.89 -18.62 -7.13
CA PHE A 156 0.68 -17.86 -5.90
C PHE A 156 -0.72 -17.26 -5.83
N PHE A 157 -1.45 -17.59 -4.76
CA PHE A 157 -2.84 -17.18 -4.55
C PHE A 157 -3.01 -16.53 -3.18
N ASP A 158 -3.66 -15.36 -3.16
CA ASP A 158 -3.90 -14.58 -1.97
C ASP A 158 -5.40 -14.50 -1.67
N THR A 159 -5.81 -14.88 -0.45
CA THR A 159 -7.19 -14.78 0.04
C THR A 159 -7.22 -14.24 1.48
N ALA A 160 -8.36 -14.28 2.17
CA ALA A 160 -8.49 -13.92 3.58
C ALA A 160 -9.70 -14.60 4.22
N ASN A 161 -9.63 -14.87 5.53
CA ASN A 161 -10.70 -15.53 6.29
C ASN A 161 -12.08 -14.84 6.13
N GLY A 162 -12.11 -13.52 6.06
CA GLY A 162 -13.35 -12.75 5.94
C GLY A 162 -13.83 -12.51 4.50
N TYR A 163 -13.04 -12.83 3.46
CA TYR A 163 -13.44 -12.53 2.08
C TYR A 163 -14.70 -13.31 1.70
N SER A 164 -15.74 -12.56 1.33
CA SER A 164 -17.09 -13.10 1.07
C SER A 164 -17.57 -14.03 2.19
N ALA A 165 -17.33 -13.64 3.45
CA ALA A 165 -17.64 -14.41 4.66
C ALA A 165 -17.05 -15.84 4.66
N GLY A 166 -15.83 -15.98 4.15
CA GLY A 166 -15.08 -17.25 4.09
C GLY A 166 -15.29 -18.05 2.80
N THR A 167 -16.29 -17.72 1.98
CA THR A 167 -16.56 -18.49 0.75
C THR A 167 -15.44 -18.36 -0.30
N SER A 168 -14.63 -17.29 -0.25
CA SER A 168 -13.44 -17.17 -1.11
C SER A 168 -12.44 -18.29 -0.86
N GLU A 169 -12.16 -18.61 0.41
CA GLU A 169 -11.28 -19.71 0.81
C GLU A 169 -11.84 -21.08 0.39
N GLU A 170 -13.15 -21.28 0.57
CA GLU A 170 -13.81 -22.52 0.15
C GLU A 170 -13.70 -22.75 -1.37
N TYR A 171 -13.84 -21.68 -2.16
CA TYR A 171 -13.80 -21.76 -3.62
C TYR A 171 -12.38 -21.99 -4.10
N LEU A 172 -11.40 -21.27 -3.53
CA LEU A 172 -9.98 -21.48 -3.81
C LEU A 172 -9.54 -22.90 -3.45
N GLY A 173 -9.83 -23.35 -2.24
CA GLY A 173 -9.43 -24.67 -1.75
C GLY A 173 -9.94 -25.81 -2.65
N ARG A 174 -11.22 -25.75 -3.04
CA ARG A 174 -11.79 -26.71 -3.99
C ARG A 174 -11.10 -26.65 -5.35
N ALA A 175 -10.94 -25.46 -5.91
CA ALA A 175 -10.34 -25.30 -7.24
C ALA A 175 -8.90 -25.82 -7.27
N ILE A 176 -8.09 -25.53 -6.24
CA ILE A 176 -6.73 -26.10 -6.12
C ILE A 176 -6.80 -27.63 -6.07
N LYS A 177 -7.60 -28.20 -5.17
CA LYS A 177 -7.74 -29.66 -5.01
C LYS A 177 -8.12 -30.37 -6.32
N HIS A 178 -8.91 -29.71 -7.17
CA HIS A 178 -9.34 -30.26 -8.45
C HIS A 178 -8.29 -30.16 -9.56
N ASN A 179 -7.46 -29.11 -9.55
CA ASN A 179 -6.65 -28.74 -10.72
C ASN A 179 -5.15 -28.97 -10.52
N ILE A 180 -4.63 -29.00 -9.28
CA ILE A 180 -3.19 -29.13 -9.02
C ILE A 180 -2.87 -29.71 -7.64
N ALA A 181 -1.72 -30.37 -7.53
CA ALA A 181 -1.21 -30.83 -6.24
C ALA A 181 -0.94 -29.65 -5.29
N ARG A 182 -1.38 -29.76 -4.03
CA ARG A 182 -1.28 -28.69 -3.02
C ARG A 182 0.14 -28.14 -2.84
N ASN A 183 1.16 -28.99 -2.95
CA ASN A 183 2.57 -28.60 -2.79
C ASN A 183 3.17 -27.88 -4.01
N LYS A 184 2.42 -27.73 -5.10
CA LYS A 184 2.85 -26.98 -6.30
C LYS A 184 2.34 -25.54 -6.32
N VAL A 185 1.53 -25.15 -5.34
CA VAL A 185 1.01 -23.80 -5.19
C VAL A 185 1.34 -23.22 -3.82
N VAL A 186 1.43 -21.91 -3.77
CA VAL A 186 1.61 -21.11 -2.57
C VAL A 186 0.27 -20.45 -2.26
N ILE A 187 -0.27 -20.70 -1.06
CA ILE A 187 -1.52 -20.10 -0.62
C ILE A 187 -1.25 -19.17 0.57
N ALA A 188 -1.64 -17.90 0.40
CA ALA A 188 -1.69 -16.91 1.47
C ALA A 188 -3.13 -16.72 1.96
N SER A 189 -3.31 -16.61 3.28
CA SER A 189 -4.55 -16.12 3.89
C SER A 189 -4.24 -15.11 4.99
N LYS A 190 -5.28 -14.45 5.51
CA LYS A 190 -5.17 -13.33 6.44
C LYS A 190 -6.08 -13.46 7.66
N VAL A 191 -5.69 -12.79 8.73
CA VAL A 191 -6.44 -12.66 9.98
C VAL A 191 -6.43 -11.21 10.46
N TYR A 192 -7.59 -10.71 10.89
CA TYR A 192 -7.77 -9.42 11.60
C TYR A 192 -9.26 -9.09 11.77
N PHE A 193 -10.04 -9.16 10.68
CA PHE A 193 -11.44 -8.73 10.62
C PHE A 193 -12.39 -9.78 11.22
N ASN A 194 -12.09 -10.19 12.44
CA ASN A 194 -12.78 -11.21 13.22
C ASN A 194 -12.90 -10.74 14.66
N GLU A 195 -13.76 -11.43 15.43
CA GLU A 195 -13.84 -11.20 16.88
C GLU A 195 -12.47 -11.47 17.52
N GLY A 196 -12.03 -10.56 18.38
CA GLY A 196 -10.73 -10.64 19.05
C GLY A 196 -9.52 -10.32 18.18
N ARG A 197 -9.72 -9.89 16.93
CA ARG A 197 -8.68 -9.40 16.01
C ARG A 197 -7.40 -10.24 16.01
N LEU A 198 -6.29 -9.72 16.53
CA LEU A 198 -4.99 -10.39 16.59
C LEU A 198 -4.66 -10.98 17.97
N SER A 199 -5.60 -11.03 18.90
CA SER A 199 -5.40 -11.79 20.15
C SER A 199 -5.04 -13.25 19.85
N ARG A 200 -4.25 -13.85 20.72
CA ARG A 200 -3.81 -15.25 20.60
C ARG A 200 -4.98 -16.20 20.37
N LYS A 201 -6.05 -16.04 21.17
CA LYS A 201 -7.27 -16.86 21.05
C LYS A 201 -7.90 -16.74 19.66
N ALA A 202 -7.94 -15.54 19.10
CA ALA A 202 -8.49 -15.30 17.78
C ALA A 202 -7.60 -15.90 16.69
N ILE A 203 -6.28 -15.64 16.73
CA ILE A 203 -5.31 -16.21 15.77
C ILE A 203 -5.42 -17.73 15.70
N MET A 204 -5.44 -18.40 16.86
CA MET A 204 -5.54 -19.86 16.96
C MET A 204 -6.89 -20.40 16.45
N ARG A 205 -8.00 -19.66 16.62
CA ARG A 205 -9.31 -20.04 16.09
C ARG A 205 -9.38 -19.85 14.57
N GLU A 206 -8.91 -18.71 14.08
CA GLU A 206 -9.08 -18.32 12.67
C GLU A 206 -8.20 -19.14 11.72
N ILE A 207 -7.01 -19.57 12.16
CA ILE A 207 -6.17 -20.46 11.35
C ILE A 207 -6.86 -21.81 11.10
N GLU A 208 -7.47 -22.41 12.13
CA GLU A 208 -8.23 -23.68 11.99
C GLU A 208 -9.40 -23.53 11.01
N GLY A 209 -10.13 -22.42 11.12
CA GLY A 209 -11.21 -22.11 10.19
C GLY A 209 -10.74 -21.97 8.75
N SER A 210 -9.61 -21.29 8.55
CA SER A 210 -9.02 -21.06 7.23
C SER A 210 -8.53 -22.36 6.60
N LEU A 211 -7.79 -23.18 7.36
CA LEU A 211 -7.30 -24.50 6.94
C LEU A 211 -8.46 -25.43 6.56
N LYS A 212 -9.53 -25.45 7.37
CA LYS A 212 -10.74 -26.24 7.08
C LYS A 212 -11.43 -25.80 5.79
N ARG A 213 -11.62 -24.49 5.57
CA ARG A 213 -12.27 -23.97 4.35
C ARG A 213 -11.43 -24.23 3.10
N LEU A 214 -10.11 -24.05 3.20
CA LEU A 214 -9.17 -24.33 2.11
C LEU A 214 -8.97 -25.84 1.87
N GLY A 215 -9.29 -26.69 2.84
CA GLY A 215 -9.12 -28.13 2.74
C GLY A 215 -7.65 -28.55 2.68
N THR A 216 -6.80 -27.90 3.48
CA THR A 216 -5.34 -28.11 3.56
C THR A 216 -4.89 -28.07 5.03
N ASP A 217 -3.77 -28.72 5.34
CA ASP A 217 -3.24 -28.78 6.72
C ASP A 217 -2.27 -27.63 7.05
N TYR A 218 -1.86 -26.88 6.04
CA TYR A 218 -0.95 -25.74 6.19
C TYR A 218 -1.24 -24.60 5.20
N LEU A 219 -0.85 -23.38 5.59
CA LEU A 219 -0.66 -22.22 4.73
C LEU A 219 0.82 -22.01 4.43
N ASP A 220 1.12 -21.54 3.23
CA ASP A 220 2.50 -21.14 2.90
C ASP A 220 2.82 -19.77 3.51
N LEU A 221 1.85 -18.87 3.51
CA LEU A 221 1.97 -17.53 4.08
C LEU A 221 0.74 -17.19 4.91
N TYR A 222 0.92 -16.72 6.13
CA TYR A 222 -0.17 -16.18 6.95
C TYR A 222 0.09 -14.72 7.28
N ILE A 223 -0.87 -13.86 6.93
CA ILE A 223 -0.70 -12.41 6.92
C ILE A 223 -1.59 -11.78 8.00
N ILE A 224 -1.02 -10.94 8.86
CA ILE A 224 -1.86 -10.04 9.66
C ILE A 224 -2.45 -8.96 8.75
N HIS A 225 -3.78 -8.90 8.66
CA HIS A 225 -4.42 -8.07 7.64
C HIS A 225 -4.29 -6.57 7.95
N ARG A 226 -4.14 -6.19 9.23
CA ARG A 226 -3.92 -4.81 9.71
C ARG A 226 -3.14 -4.84 11.01
N PHE A 227 -2.62 -3.68 11.43
CA PHE A 227 -2.16 -3.49 12.80
C PHE A 227 -3.32 -3.52 13.79
N ASP A 228 -3.11 -4.13 14.97
CA ASP A 228 -4.07 -4.16 16.07
C ASP A 228 -3.61 -3.23 17.20
N TYR A 229 -4.44 -2.23 17.51
CA TYR A 229 -4.17 -1.22 18.54
C TYR A 229 -4.53 -1.68 19.96
N GLU A 230 -5.22 -2.80 20.12
CA GLU A 230 -5.72 -3.28 21.40
C GLU A 230 -4.99 -4.54 21.90
N THR A 231 -4.47 -5.35 20.98
CA THR A 231 -3.66 -6.54 21.31
C THR A 231 -2.18 -6.16 21.42
N PRO A 232 -1.46 -6.54 22.50
CA PRO A 232 -0.02 -6.36 22.58
C PRO A 232 0.71 -7.00 21.38
N ILE A 233 1.77 -6.35 20.92
CA ILE A 233 2.60 -6.84 19.81
C ILE A 233 3.15 -8.22 20.14
N GLU A 234 3.64 -8.40 21.37
CA GLU A 234 4.28 -9.63 21.83
C GLU A 234 3.30 -10.80 21.83
N GLU A 235 2.06 -10.60 22.28
CA GLU A 235 1.00 -11.63 22.24
C GLU A 235 0.73 -12.07 20.80
N THR A 236 0.63 -11.10 19.88
CA THR A 236 0.41 -11.37 18.45
C THR A 236 1.58 -12.15 17.87
N MET A 237 2.81 -11.68 18.09
CA MET A 237 4.02 -12.28 17.50
C MET A 237 4.29 -13.68 18.06
N GLU A 238 4.09 -13.91 19.36
CA GLU A 238 4.21 -15.24 19.96
C GLU A 238 3.20 -16.21 19.36
N ALA A 239 1.93 -15.81 19.25
CA ALA A 239 0.89 -16.66 18.68
C ALA A 239 1.20 -17.04 17.22
N LEU A 240 1.66 -16.10 16.40
CA LEU A 240 2.07 -16.37 15.02
C LEU A 240 3.28 -17.29 14.95
N HIS A 241 4.28 -17.09 15.82
CA HIS A 241 5.46 -17.94 15.88
C HIS A 241 5.10 -19.39 16.24
N GLU A 242 4.17 -19.60 17.17
CA GLU A 242 3.71 -20.94 17.51
C GLU A 242 3.05 -21.66 16.32
N LEU A 243 2.30 -20.94 15.48
CA LEU A 243 1.73 -21.53 14.27
C LEU A 243 2.82 -22.02 13.30
N VAL A 244 3.93 -21.29 13.21
CA VAL A 244 5.09 -21.68 12.41
C VAL A 244 5.76 -22.92 13.02
N ARG A 245 5.99 -22.91 14.33
CA ARG A 245 6.57 -24.05 15.07
C ARG A 245 5.70 -25.31 14.95
N ALA A 246 4.38 -25.15 14.91
CA ALA A 246 3.42 -26.23 14.75
C ALA A 246 3.28 -26.72 13.30
N GLY A 247 3.92 -26.07 12.31
CA GLY A 247 3.85 -26.45 10.91
C GLY A 247 2.54 -26.09 10.20
N LYS A 248 1.64 -25.32 10.86
CA LYS A 248 0.38 -24.85 10.27
C LYS A 248 0.60 -23.70 9.28
N VAL A 249 1.70 -22.99 9.44
CA VAL A 249 2.09 -21.86 8.60
C VAL A 249 3.58 -21.99 8.30
N ARG A 250 4.00 -21.80 7.04
CA ARG A 250 5.43 -21.85 6.67
C ARG A 250 6.13 -20.50 6.86
N ALA A 251 5.49 -19.40 6.50
CA ALA A 251 6.02 -18.04 6.63
C ALA A 251 4.96 -17.03 7.08
N LEU A 252 5.41 -15.91 7.63
CA LEU A 252 4.54 -14.84 8.11
C LEU A 252 4.61 -13.61 7.20
N GLY A 253 3.50 -12.90 7.06
CA GLY A 253 3.43 -11.59 6.43
C GLY A 253 2.64 -10.58 7.24
N ALA A 254 2.74 -9.31 6.86
CA ALA A 254 1.94 -8.23 7.40
C ALA A 254 1.32 -7.40 6.27
N SER A 255 0.20 -6.72 6.54
CA SER A 255 -0.47 -5.87 5.57
C SER A 255 -0.88 -4.53 6.19
N ALA A 256 -0.81 -3.47 5.39
CA ALA A 256 -1.34 -2.13 5.64
C ALA A 256 -1.22 -1.64 7.09
N MET A 257 -0.05 -1.09 7.41
CA MET A 257 0.29 -0.46 8.69
C MET A 257 1.37 0.59 8.50
N TYR A 258 1.60 1.43 9.50
CA TYR A 258 2.67 2.41 9.46
C TYR A 258 4.06 1.77 9.58
N GLY A 259 5.08 2.45 9.02
CA GLY A 259 6.47 1.98 9.07
C GLY A 259 6.96 1.69 10.49
N TYR A 260 6.70 2.60 11.44
CA TYR A 260 7.08 2.42 12.83
C TYR A 260 6.42 1.18 13.47
N GLN A 261 5.15 0.90 13.16
CA GLN A 261 4.44 -0.26 13.68
C GLN A 261 5.11 -1.55 13.19
N PHE A 262 5.34 -1.63 11.88
CA PHE A 262 6.00 -2.79 11.29
C PHE A 262 7.40 -3.00 11.88
N TYR A 263 8.18 -1.93 12.03
CA TYR A 263 9.50 -1.98 12.66
C TYR A 263 9.43 -2.55 14.08
N HIS A 264 8.52 -2.06 14.93
CA HIS A 264 8.39 -2.55 16.30
C HIS A 264 8.00 -4.04 16.34
N MET A 265 7.12 -4.51 15.46
CA MET A 265 6.77 -5.93 15.41
C MET A 265 7.96 -6.81 14.96
N GLN A 266 8.76 -6.34 14.01
CA GLN A 266 9.99 -7.03 13.59
C GLN A 266 11.03 -7.06 14.72
N MET A 267 11.13 -6.00 15.53
CA MET A 267 12.03 -5.96 16.69
C MET A 267 11.56 -6.88 17.81
N ALA A 268 10.27 -6.91 18.14
CA ALA A 268 9.72 -7.88 19.09
C ALA A 268 10.05 -9.32 18.65
N ALA A 269 9.89 -9.63 17.36
CA ALA A 269 10.26 -10.95 16.84
C ALA A 269 11.75 -11.25 17.04
N LYS A 270 12.62 -10.30 16.71
CA LYS A 270 14.07 -10.43 16.84
C LYS A 270 14.51 -10.61 18.29
N GLU A 271 13.99 -9.80 19.20
CA GLU A 271 14.37 -9.77 20.63
C GLU A 271 13.99 -11.08 21.35
N HIS A 272 12.88 -11.69 20.95
CA HIS A 272 12.38 -12.94 21.52
C HIS A 272 12.80 -14.19 20.74
N GLY A 273 13.54 -14.04 19.63
CA GLY A 273 13.91 -15.17 18.75
C GLY A 273 12.72 -15.82 18.03
N TRP A 274 11.63 -15.08 17.85
CA TRP A 274 10.44 -15.50 17.14
C TRP A 274 10.58 -15.33 15.63
N THR A 275 9.67 -15.95 14.88
CA THR A 275 9.64 -15.87 13.42
C THR A 275 9.29 -14.46 12.97
N PRO A 276 10.14 -13.77 12.19
CA PRO A 276 9.82 -12.45 11.65
C PRO A 276 8.88 -12.53 10.45
N PHE A 277 8.30 -11.40 10.07
CA PHE A 277 7.58 -11.27 8.81
C PHE A 277 8.56 -11.30 7.64
N SER A 278 8.24 -12.09 6.62
CA SER A 278 9.00 -12.20 5.37
C SER A 278 8.39 -11.39 4.24
N VAL A 279 7.16 -10.93 4.41
CA VAL A 279 6.36 -10.29 3.36
C VAL A 279 5.56 -9.11 3.90
N MET A 280 5.49 -8.05 3.11
CA MET A 280 4.62 -6.90 3.32
C MET A 280 3.63 -6.77 2.14
N GLU A 281 2.35 -6.98 2.42
CA GLU A 281 1.24 -6.77 1.50
C GLU A 281 0.68 -5.34 1.66
N ASN A 282 1.37 -4.37 1.06
CA ASN A 282 1.06 -2.96 1.21
C ASN A 282 0.18 -2.39 0.08
N HIS A 283 -0.28 -1.14 0.23
CA HIS A 283 -1.01 -0.44 -0.83
C HIS A 283 -0.02 0.36 -1.65
N TYR A 284 0.31 -0.10 -2.86
CA TYR A 284 1.31 0.59 -3.67
C TYR A 284 1.04 0.48 -5.16
N ASN A 285 1.03 1.62 -5.84
CA ASN A 285 0.84 1.75 -7.28
C ASN A 285 1.24 3.15 -7.75
N LEU A 286 1.25 3.37 -9.06
CA LEU A 286 1.69 4.64 -9.66
C LEU A 286 0.95 5.89 -9.12
N ILE A 287 -0.29 5.75 -8.66
CA ILE A 287 -1.10 6.85 -8.13
C ILE A 287 -1.28 6.81 -6.61
N TYR A 288 -0.56 5.92 -5.91
CA TYR A 288 -0.51 5.89 -4.45
C TYR A 288 0.81 5.27 -3.96
N ARG A 289 1.69 6.11 -3.39
CA ARG A 289 3.11 5.81 -3.11
C ARG A 289 3.57 6.23 -1.71
N GLU A 290 2.64 6.42 -0.77
CA GLU A 290 2.99 6.92 0.57
C GLU A 290 3.99 6.04 1.34
N ASP A 291 3.99 4.73 1.08
CA ASP A 291 4.93 3.78 1.71
C ASP A 291 6.40 3.96 1.29
N GLU A 292 6.69 4.73 0.24
CA GLU A 292 8.07 4.99 -0.21
C GLU A 292 8.91 5.75 0.82
N ARG A 293 8.26 6.50 1.71
CA ARG A 293 8.94 7.34 2.71
C ARG A 293 9.59 6.51 3.82
N GLU A 294 8.92 5.46 4.28
CA GLU A 294 9.33 4.74 5.49
C GLU A 294 9.16 3.23 5.38
N LEU A 295 7.95 2.75 5.07
CA LEU A 295 7.62 1.32 5.13
C LEU A 295 8.45 0.49 4.12
N ILE A 296 8.56 0.95 2.87
CA ILE A 296 9.36 0.29 1.84
C ILE A 296 10.86 0.29 2.19
N PRO A 297 11.48 1.43 2.60
CA PRO A 297 12.85 1.43 3.12
C PRO A 297 13.08 0.42 4.26
N ILE A 298 12.17 0.34 5.24
CA ILE A 298 12.25 -0.63 6.33
C ILE A 298 12.17 -2.06 5.80
N CYS A 299 11.26 -2.35 4.88
CA CYS A 299 11.15 -3.67 4.25
C CYS A 299 12.45 -4.07 3.56
N LYS A 300 13.06 -3.15 2.78
CA LYS A 300 14.36 -3.38 2.13
C LYS A 300 15.46 -3.66 3.15
N GLN A 301 15.56 -2.85 4.19
CA GLN A 301 16.55 -3.01 5.26
C GLN A 301 16.43 -4.39 5.95
N MET A 302 15.20 -4.90 6.09
CA MET A 302 14.90 -6.15 6.79
C MET A 302 14.74 -7.36 5.86
N ASN A 303 15.05 -7.23 4.56
CA ASN A 303 14.89 -8.28 3.55
C ASN A 303 13.45 -8.85 3.47
N VAL A 304 12.46 -7.97 3.55
CA VAL A 304 11.03 -8.28 3.45
C VAL A 304 10.56 -8.03 2.02
N SER A 305 9.95 -9.04 1.41
CA SER A 305 9.38 -8.92 0.06
C SER A 305 8.13 -8.04 0.04
N LEU A 306 7.97 -7.27 -1.04
CA LEU A 306 6.76 -6.48 -1.28
C LEU A 306 5.80 -7.26 -2.19
N MET A 307 4.53 -7.36 -1.79
CA MET A 307 3.43 -7.92 -2.60
C MET A 307 2.21 -6.99 -2.60
N PRO A 308 2.26 -5.84 -3.29
CA PRO A 308 1.24 -4.83 -3.11
C PRO A 308 -0.12 -5.26 -3.64
N TYR A 309 -1.17 -4.93 -2.88
CA TYR A 309 -2.54 -5.01 -3.34
C TYR A 309 -2.92 -3.78 -4.17
N SER A 310 -3.94 -3.94 -5.02
CA SER A 310 -4.39 -2.89 -5.96
C SER A 310 -3.26 -2.27 -6.81
N PRO A 311 -2.38 -3.08 -7.44
CA PRO A 311 -1.27 -2.57 -8.24
C PRO A 311 -1.73 -1.77 -9.47
N LEU A 312 -2.97 -2.00 -9.92
CA LEU A 312 -3.62 -1.31 -11.03
C LEU A 312 -4.64 -0.23 -10.56
N ALA A 313 -4.61 0.13 -9.28
CA ALA A 313 -5.50 1.10 -8.65
C ALA A 313 -6.99 0.89 -8.99
N SER A 314 -7.51 -0.31 -8.70
CA SER A 314 -8.90 -0.69 -9.07
C SER A 314 -9.24 -0.50 -10.56
N GLY A 315 -8.23 -0.61 -11.42
CA GLY A 315 -8.31 -0.45 -12.87
C GLY A 315 -8.15 0.99 -13.38
N HIS A 316 -7.91 1.99 -12.52
CA HIS A 316 -7.64 3.36 -13.00
C HIS A 316 -6.39 3.43 -13.88
N LEU A 317 -5.41 2.55 -13.64
CA LEU A 317 -4.19 2.45 -14.43
C LEU A 317 -4.32 1.59 -15.69
N THR A 318 -5.52 1.12 -16.05
CA THR A 318 -5.74 0.27 -17.24
C THR A 318 -6.54 0.95 -18.35
N ARG A 319 -6.85 2.23 -18.19
CA ARG A 319 -7.71 3.00 -19.11
C ARG A 319 -7.41 4.49 -19.02
N ALA A 320 -7.62 5.21 -20.13
CA ALA A 320 -7.44 6.66 -20.19
C ALA A 320 -8.49 7.45 -19.38
N LYS A 321 -9.71 6.92 -19.26
CA LYS A 321 -10.83 7.58 -18.55
C LYS A 321 -10.90 7.12 -17.10
N TRP A 322 -11.13 8.06 -16.19
CA TRP A 322 -11.27 7.75 -14.75
C TRP A 322 -12.38 6.72 -14.49
N SER A 323 -13.58 7.00 -14.99
CA SER A 323 -14.75 6.15 -14.78
C SER A 323 -14.84 5.01 -15.81
N SER A 324 -15.46 3.90 -15.39
CA SER A 324 -15.71 2.72 -16.22
C SER A 324 -17.20 2.37 -16.22
N GLY A 325 -17.72 1.90 -17.36
CA GLY A 325 -19.09 1.37 -17.45
C GLY A 325 -19.25 -0.06 -16.90
N SER A 326 -18.16 -0.71 -16.46
CA SER A 326 -18.21 -2.06 -15.87
C SER A 326 -19.05 -2.10 -14.60
N LEU A 327 -19.50 -3.29 -14.19
CA LEU A 327 -20.24 -3.46 -12.93
C LEU A 327 -19.41 -2.95 -11.74
N ARG A 328 -18.15 -3.41 -11.62
CA ARG A 328 -17.23 -2.95 -10.58
C ARG A 328 -17.02 -1.44 -10.61
N GLY A 329 -16.80 -0.86 -11.80
CA GLY A 329 -16.63 0.59 -11.94
C GLY A 329 -17.83 1.42 -11.47
N ARG A 330 -19.04 0.83 -11.46
CA ARG A 330 -20.27 1.48 -11.00
C ARG A 330 -20.58 1.23 -9.52
N THR A 331 -20.20 0.09 -8.96
CA THR A 331 -20.65 -0.35 -7.62
C THR A 331 -19.55 -0.37 -6.55
N ASP A 332 -18.27 -0.29 -6.92
CA ASP A 332 -17.16 -0.38 -5.97
C ASP A 332 -16.93 0.94 -5.20
N LYS A 333 -17.68 1.11 -4.10
CA LYS A 333 -17.59 2.27 -3.20
C LYS A 333 -16.24 2.39 -2.48
N VAL A 334 -15.53 1.27 -2.31
CA VAL A 334 -14.19 1.26 -1.70
C VAL A 334 -13.20 1.87 -2.67
N ALA A 335 -13.20 1.44 -3.94
CA ALA A 335 -12.34 2.05 -4.96
C ALA A 335 -12.59 3.56 -5.07
N ALA A 336 -13.85 3.99 -5.08
CA ALA A 336 -14.20 5.41 -5.12
C ALA A 336 -13.66 6.18 -3.90
N GLY A 337 -13.79 5.63 -2.69
CA GLY A 337 -13.31 6.30 -1.47
C GLY A 337 -11.79 6.38 -1.37
N LYS A 338 -11.07 5.40 -1.94
CA LYS A 338 -9.60 5.41 -2.02
C LYS A 338 -9.06 6.48 -2.96
N TYR A 339 -9.59 6.58 -4.18
CA TYR A 339 -8.92 7.34 -5.25
C TYR A 339 -9.61 8.65 -5.64
N ASP A 340 -10.93 8.81 -5.46
CA ASP A 340 -11.64 9.98 -6.01
C ASP A 340 -11.15 11.33 -5.44
N ARG A 341 -10.62 11.34 -4.22
CA ARG A 341 -10.11 12.56 -3.56
C ARG A 341 -8.92 13.19 -4.30
N MET A 342 -8.12 12.37 -4.99
CA MET A 342 -6.90 12.80 -5.67
C MET A 342 -7.01 12.72 -7.20
N LYS A 343 -8.23 12.49 -7.71
CA LYS A 343 -8.54 12.33 -9.13
C LYS A 343 -7.88 13.36 -10.03
N GLU A 344 -8.00 14.65 -9.71
CA GLU A 344 -7.48 15.74 -10.57
C GLU A 344 -5.97 15.68 -10.76
N GLN A 345 -5.25 15.17 -9.75
CA GLN A 345 -3.83 14.95 -9.86
C GLN A 345 -3.53 13.63 -10.56
N ASP A 346 -4.22 12.55 -10.18
CA ASP A 346 -3.96 11.20 -10.66
C ASP A 346 -4.21 11.02 -12.16
N VAL A 347 -5.16 11.77 -12.74
CA VAL A 347 -5.38 11.76 -14.20
C VAL A 347 -4.15 12.21 -14.99
N LYS A 348 -3.26 13.03 -14.41
CA LYS A 348 -2.00 13.44 -15.06
C LYS A 348 -1.01 12.28 -15.18
N ILE A 349 -0.98 11.40 -14.18
CA ILE A 349 -0.15 10.19 -14.18
C ILE A 349 -0.74 9.14 -15.13
N ILE A 350 -2.07 8.95 -15.10
CA ILE A 350 -2.80 8.07 -16.02
C ILE A 350 -2.51 8.46 -17.48
N LYS A 351 -2.48 9.76 -17.79
CA LYS A 351 -2.12 10.25 -19.12
C LYS A 351 -0.71 9.83 -19.52
N ARG A 352 0.28 9.89 -18.63
CA ARG A 352 1.65 9.43 -18.93
C ARG A 352 1.74 7.94 -19.16
N VAL A 353 0.97 7.15 -18.40
CA VAL A 353 0.84 5.70 -18.63
C VAL A 353 0.27 5.43 -20.02
N GLN A 354 -0.75 6.18 -20.44
CA GLN A 354 -1.33 6.09 -21.77
C GLN A 354 -0.30 6.45 -22.85
N GLU A 355 0.43 7.56 -22.70
CA GLU A 355 1.43 8.02 -23.67
C GLU A 355 2.56 6.99 -23.86
N LEU A 356 3.02 6.33 -22.78
CA LEU A 356 3.99 5.23 -22.89
C LEU A 356 3.39 3.95 -23.47
N SER A 357 2.14 3.63 -23.11
CA SER A 357 1.40 2.49 -23.67
C SER A 357 1.29 2.61 -25.20
N GLU A 358 0.92 3.78 -25.70
CA GLU A 358 0.82 4.07 -27.14
C GLU A 358 2.18 4.04 -27.84
N ARG A 359 3.21 4.64 -27.21
CA ARG A 359 4.58 4.68 -27.77
C ARG A 359 5.20 3.31 -27.96
N HIS A 360 4.97 2.39 -27.02
CA HIS A 360 5.59 1.06 -27.00
C HIS A 360 4.67 -0.07 -27.49
N HIS A 361 3.42 0.24 -27.83
CA HIS A 361 2.40 -0.74 -28.19
C HIS A 361 2.14 -1.80 -27.10
N TYR A 362 2.30 -1.42 -25.83
CA TYR A 362 1.89 -2.21 -24.67
C TYR A 362 0.55 -1.74 -24.15
N THR A 363 -0.18 -2.56 -23.39
CA THR A 363 -1.36 -2.10 -22.66
C THR A 363 -0.97 -1.23 -21.47
N MET A 364 -1.85 -0.33 -21.04
CA MET A 364 -1.60 0.48 -19.83
C MET A 364 -1.38 -0.38 -18.58
N ALA A 365 -2.07 -1.53 -18.49
CA ALA A 365 -1.88 -2.50 -17.42
C ALA A 365 -0.44 -3.06 -17.41
N GLN A 366 0.09 -3.37 -18.59
CA GLN A 366 1.46 -3.87 -18.73
C GLN A 366 2.50 -2.83 -18.30
N ILE A 367 2.33 -1.57 -18.69
CA ILE A 367 3.21 -0.47 -18.23
C ILE A 367 3.16 -0.32 -16.71
N ALA A 368 1.97 -0.31 -16.12
CA ALA A 368 1.80 -0.15 -14.67
C ALA A 368 2.40 -1.32 -13.87
N LEU A 369 2.28 -2.56 -14.35
CA LEU A 369 2.89 -3.73 -13.70
C LEU A 369 4.41 -3.76 -13.88
N ALA A 370 4.91 -3.41 -15.07
CA ALA A 370 6.34 -3.27 -15.33
C ALA A 370 7.01 -2.28 -14.36
N TRP A 371 6.33 -1.17 -14.08
CA TRP A 371 6.77 -0.20 -13.09
C TRP A 371 6.88 -0.81 -11.70
N GLN A 372 5.91 -1.62 -11.24
CA GLN A 372 5.98 -2.27 -9.92
C GLN A 372 7.27 -3.08 -9.75
N TRP A 373 7.62 -3.94 -10.72
CA TRP A 373 8.85 -4.72 -10.66
C TRP A 373 10.10 -3.84 -10.75
N ALA A 374 10.08 -2.74 -11.52
CA ALA A 374 11.17 -1.78 -11.54
C ALA A 374 11.38 -1.08 -10.18
N LYS A 375 10.34 -0.98 -9.35
CA LYS A 375 10.43 -0.47 -7.96
C LYS A 375 10.79 -1.52 -6.92
N GLY A 376 11.09 -2.76 -7.35
CA GLY A 376 11.53 -3.85 -6.48
C GLY A 376 10.39 -4.67 -5.86
N VAL A 377 9.18 -4.58 -6.40
CA VAL A 377 8.09 -5.46 -6.00
C VAL A 377 8.37 -6.90 -6.40
N SER A 378 8.10 -7.84 -5.50
CA SER A 378 8.30 -9.27 -5.75
C SER A 378 7.14 -9.88 -6.54
N SER A 379 5.90 -9.67 -6.09
CA SER A 379 4.71 -10.25 -6.73
C SER A 379 3.45 -9.40 -6.47
N PRO A 380 3.06 -8.48 -7.37
CA PRO A 380 1.87 -7.67 -7.20
C PRO A 380 0.60 -8.53 -7.31
N ILE A 381 -0.42 -8.20 -6.50
CA ILE A 381 -1.68 -8.97 -6.44
C ILE A 381 -2.64 -8.51 -7.52
N ILE A 382 -2.89 -9.38 -8.50
CA ILE A 382 -3.81 -9.14 -9.60
C ILE A 382 -5.20 -9.66 -9.25
N GLY A 383 -6.16 -8.76 -9.14
CA GLY A 383 -7.58 -9.12 -9.09
C GLY A 383 -8.14 -9.29 -10.50
N ALA A 384 -8.54 -10.50 -10.87
CA ALA A 384 -9.09 -10.81 -12.19
C ALA A 384 -10.51 -11.36 -12.09
N THR A 385 -11.49 -10.62 -12.61
CA THR A 385 -12.86 -11.13 -12.79
C THR A 385 -13.06 -11.81 -14.15
N LYS A 386 -12.04 -11.77 -15.02
CA LYS A 386 -12.01 -12.38 -16.36
C LYS A 386 -10.62 -12.93 -16.65
N ALA A 387 -10.55 -14.09 -17.28
CA ALA A 387 -9.30 -14.80 -17.57
C ALA A 387 -8.27 -13.95 -18.34
N HIS A 388 -8.70 -13.20 -19.36
CA HIS A 388 -7.79 -12.39 -20.19
C HIS A 388 -7.02 -11.30 -19.42
N TYR A 389 -7.49 -10.87 -18.25
CA TYR A 389 -6.72 -9.95 -17.42
C TYR A 389 -5.42 -10.59 -16.88
N LEU A 390 -5.39 -11.91 -16.75
CA LEU A 390 -4.19 -12.66 -16.39
C LEU A 390 -3.22 -12.78 -17.57
N ASP A 391 -3.73 -12.87 -18.80
CA ASP A 391 -2.90 -12.86 -20.02
C ASP A 391 -2.16 -11.53 -20.15
N ASP A 392 -2.88 -10.42 -19.98
CA ASP A 392 -2.31 -9.07 -19.98
C ASP A 392 -1.25 -8.91 -18.90
N ALA A 393 -1.52 -9.40 -17.69
CA ALA A 393 -0.59 -9.34 -16.57
C ALA A 393 0.66 -10.20 -16.80
N SER A 394 0.51 -11.42 -17.31
CA SER A 394 1.63 -12.32 -17.65
C SER A 394 2.52 -11.70 -18.74
N ALA A 395 1.90 -11.12 -19.78
CA ALA A 395 2.63 -10.44 -20.84
C ALA A 395 3.42 -9.21 -20.37
N ALA A 396 3.07 -8.61 -19.22
CA ALA A 396 3.79 -7.48 -18.65
C ALA A 396 5.22 -7.83 -18.24
N LEU A 397 5.55 -9.09 -17.98
CA LEU A 397 6.91 -9.54 -17.58
C LEU A 397 7.97 -9.20 -18.65
N LYS A 398 7.55 -9.16 -19.92
CA LYS A 398 8.39 -8.81 -21.08
C LYS A 398 8.67 -7.31 -21.19
N VAL A 399 7.90 -6.47 -20.50
CA VAL A 399 8.07 -5.01 -20.56
C VAL A 399 9.23 -4.59 -19.67
N LYS A 400 10.19 -3.87 -20.25
CA LYS A 400 11.31 -3.27 -19.52
C LYS A 400 11.25 -1.76 -19.71
N LEU A 401 11.00 -1.03 -18.63
CA LEU A 401 11.00 0.43 -18.61
C LEU A 401 12.43 0.95 -18.38
N SER A 402 12.83 1.97 -19.13
CA SER A 402 14.08 2.68 -18.89
C SER A 402 13.98 3.58 -17.65
N PRO A 403 15.11 3.97 -17.02
CA PRO A 403 15.11 4.93 -15.92
C PRO A 403 14.38 6.23 -16.26
N GLN A 404 14.54 6.76 -17.48
CA GLN A 404 13.87 7.98 -17.93
C GLN A 404 12.35 7.82 -18.03
N GLU A 405 11.87 6.63 -18.39
CA GLU A 405 10.43 6.34 -18.44
C GLU A 405 9.83 6.17 -17.05
N ILE A 406 10.60 5.59 -16.12
CA ILE A 406 10.21 5.54 -14.71
C ILE A 406 10.11 6.96 -14.14
N ASP A 407 11.15 7.78 -14.33
CA ASP A 407 11.14 9.20 -13.90
C ASP A 407 9.95 9.95 -14.51
N TYR A 408 9.69 9.71 -15.80
CA TYR A 408 8.55 10.31 -16.51
C TYR A 408 7.21 9.88 -15.90
N LEU A 409 7.00 8.59 -15.62
CA LEU A 409 5.77 8.14 -14.96
C LEU A 409 5.57 8.77 -13.58
N GLU A 410 6.67 9.01 -12.87
CA GLU A 410 6.68 9.42 -11.47
C GLU A 410 6.64 10.94 -11.26
N GLU A 411 7.09 11.76 -12.21
CA GLU A 411 7.33 13.19 -12.02
C GLU A 411 6.07 14.00 -11.62
N ASN A 412 4.86 13.53 -11.94
CA ASN A 412 3.61 14.18 -11.55
C ASN A 412 3.06 13.70 -10.19
N TYR A 413 3.75 12.80 -9.48
CA TYR A 413 3.27 12.35 -8.18
C TYR A 413 3.37 13.48 -7.15
N VAL A 414 2.34 13.62 -6.32
CA VAL A 414 2.34 14.46 -5.13
C VAL A 414 1.91 13.62 -3.95
N PRO A 415 2.22 14.00 -2.70
CA PRO A 415 1.76 13.28 -1.53
C PRO A 415 0.23 13.17 -1.45
N HIS A 416 -0.28 11.99 -1.13
CA HIS A 416 -1.70 11.70 -0.97
C HIS A 416 -2.08 11.52 0.51
N PRO A 417 -3.35 11.75 0.88
CA PRO A 417 -3.86 11.28 2.16
C PRO A 417 -3.67 9.76 2.29
N ILE A 418 -3.28 9.31 3.47
CA ILE A 418 -3.07 7.89 3.76
C ILE A 418 -4.36 7.09 3.52
N VAL A 419 -4.21 5.94 2.88
CA VAL A 419 -5.24 4.94 2.56
C VAL A 419 -4.77 3.57 3.04
N GLY A 420 -5.68 2.78 3.60
CA GLY A 420 -5.38 1.41 4.04
C GLY A 420 -4.84 1.31 5.47
N ALA A 421 -3.76 2.02 5.80
CA ALA A 421 -3.28 2.13 7.18
C ALA A 421 -4.27 2.97 8.02
N VAL A 422 -4.64 2.47 9.19
CA VAL A 422 -5.62 3.08 10.09
C VAL A 422 -4.93 3.63 11.32
N ASP A 423 -5.51 4.65 11.97
CA ASP A 423 -4.99 5.27 13.20
C ASP A 423 -5.55 4.65 14.49
N ARG A 424 -6.54 3.77 14.34
CA ARG A 424 -7.22 3.03 15.41
C ARG A 424 -7.87 1.80 14.81
N ASN A 425 -8.22 0.84 15.66
CA ASN A 425 -8.99 -0.31 15.19
C ASN A 425 -10.39 0.11 14.69
N PRO A 426 -10.88 -0.46 13.58
CA PRO A 426 -12.24 -0.22 13.13
C PRO A 426 -13.25 -0.85 14.12
N LYS A 427 -14.49 -0.34 14.07
CA LYS A 427 -15.59 -0.90 14.87
C LYS A 427 -15.77 -2.39 14.56
N PRO A 428 -16.16 -3.23 15.54
CA PRO A 428 -16.45 -4.64 15.30
C PRO A 428 -17.42 -4.83 14.12
N GLY A 429 -17.12 -5.81 13.25
CA GLY A 429 -17.91 -6.12 12.07
C GLY A 429 -17.63 -5.26 10.82
N VAL A 430 -16.82 -4.19 10.93
CA VAL A 430 -16.40 -3.41 9.75
C VAL A 430 -15.23 -4.09 9.06
N MET A 431 -15.43 -4.52 7.81
CA MET A 431 -14.39 -5.17 7.00
C MET A 431 -13.90 -4.31 5.82
N LEU A 432 -14.80 -3.57 5.17
CA LEU A 432 -14.45 -2.69 4.07
C LEU A 432 -14.08 -1.31 4.62
N LEU A 433 -12.79 -1.01 4.61
CA LEU A 433 -12.25 0.31 4.93
C LEU A 433 -12.33 1.22 3.70
N ASP A 434 -12.23 2.54 3.91
CA ASP A 434 -12.21 3.57 2.85
C ASP A 434 -13.47 3.58 1.96
N VAL A 435 -14.62 3.16 2.49
CA VAL A 435 -15.89 3.21 1.75
C VAL A 435 -16.31 4.66 1.57
N LYS A 436 -16.53 5.08 0.32
CA LYS A 436 -17.15 6.38 0.05
C LYS A 436 -18.58 6.38 0.56
N HIS A 437 -18.82 7.17 1.60
CA HIS A 437 -20.18 7.45 2.08
C HIS A 437 -20.79 8.52 1.18
N SER A 438 -22.01 8.29 0.70
CA SER A 438 -22.82 9.36 0.12
C SER A 438 -23.03 10.41 1.21
N LEU A 439 -22.70 11.67 0.93
CA LEU A 439 -23.20 12.77 1.75
C LEU A 439 -24.73 12.70 1.63
N CYS A 440 -25.41 12.42 2.75
CA CYS A 440 -26.86 12.61 2.85
C CYS A 440 -27.18 14.11 2.76
#